data_AF-A0A0R2QKV8-F1
#
_entry.id   AF-A0A0R2QKV8-F1
#
_cell.length_a   1.000
_cell.length_b   1.000
_cell.length_c   1.000
_cell.angle_alpha   90.00
_cell.angle_beta   90.00
_cell.angle_gamma   90.00
#
_symmetry.space_group_name_H-M   'P 1'
#
loop_
_entity.id
_entity.type
_entity.pdbx_description
1 polymer ?
#
loop_
_entity_poly.entity_id
_entity_poly.type
_entity_poly.pdbx_seq_one_letter_code
_entity_poly.pdbx_strand_id
1 'polypeptide(L)'
;MNPLNNYRFGSYALLAMGLINLRYQTGSEANLSTSSVLITVGLLVFIVTFIPKFSTFLLGKIVKKVSLLLLVVLIIYGILI
;
A
#
# COMPACT_ATOMS: atom_id res chain seq x y z
N MET A 1 -8.31 0.09 19.77
CA MET A 1 -7.28 0.02 18.70
C MET A 1 -6.96 1.41 18.19
N ASN A 2 -5.70 1.72 17.91
CA ASN A 2 -5.32 2.98 17.25
C ASN A 2 -5.89 2.99 15.82
N PRO A 3 -6.71 3.97 15.40
CA PRO A 3 -7.30 3.98 14.06
C PRO A 3 -6.28 4.06 12.91
N LEU A 4 -5.04 4.49 13.19
CA LEU A 4 -3.92 4.43 12.24
C LEU A 4 -3.52 2.99 11.90
N ASN A 5 -3.88 2.00 12.73
CA ASN A 5 -3.59 0.59 12.45
C ASN A 5 -4.26 0.09 11.17
N ASN A 6 -5.40 0.66 10.77
CA ASN A 6 -6.04 0.30 9.50
C ASN A 6 -5.16 0.65 8.29
N TYR A 7 -4.51 1.82 8.35
CA TYR A 7 -3.53 2.22 7.33
C TYR A 7 -2.32 1.28 7.33
N ARG A 8 -1.82 0.91 8.52
CA ARG A 8 -0.70 -0.03 8.66
C ARG A 8 -1.00 -1.40 8.07
N PHE A 9 -2.19 -1.94 8.32
CA PHE A 9 -2.62 -3.21 7.74
C PHE A 9 -2.79 -3.11 6.22
N GLY A 10 -3.38 -2.04 5.72
CA GLY A 10 -3.48 -1.80 4.27
C GLY A 10 -2.10 -1.70 3.61
N SER A 11 -1.17 -0.94 4.20
CA SER A 11 0.21 -0.84 3.70
C SER A 11 0.96 -2.16 3.75
N TYR A 12 0.75 -2.97 4.80
CA TYR A 12 1.34 -4.30 4.90
C TYR A 12 0.83 -5.22 3.79
N ALA A 13 -0.47 -5.18 3.49
CA ALA A 13 -1.05 -5.96 2.40
C ALA A 13 -0.41 -5.59 1.05
N LEU A 14 -0.27 -4.29 0.74
CA LEU A 14 0.38 -3.83 -0.50
C LEU A 14 1.85 -4.23 -0.57
N LEU A 15 2.59 -4.05 0.52
CA LEU A 15 4.01 -4.41 0.59
C LEU A 15 4.21 -5.91 0.40
N ALA A 16 3.42 -6.74 1.09
CA ALA A 16 3.48 -8.19 0.95
C ALA A 16 3.13 -8.62 -0.48
N MET A 17 2.07 -8.04 -1.06
CA MET A 17 1.65 -8.33 -2.43
C MET A 17 2.73 -7.99 -3.46
N GLY A 18 3.35 -6.82 -3.34
CA GLY A 18 4.46 -6.42 -4.21
C GLY A 18 5.66 -7.35 -4.10
N LEU A 19 6.04 -7.79 -2.89
CA LEU A 19 7.12 -8.76 -2.70
C LEU A 19 6.79 -10.14 -3.24
N ILE A 20 5.54 -10.58 -3.09
CA ILE A 20 5.04 -11.85 -3.66
C ILE A 20 5.12 -11.79 -5.18
N ASN A 21 4.59 -10.74 -5.81
CA ASN A 21 4.66 -10.60 -7.28
C ASN A 21 6.10 -10.55 -7.77
N LEU A 22 6.96 -9.78 -7.08
CA LEU A 22 8.38 -9.70 -7.42
C LEU A 22 9.04 -11.07 -7.44
N ARG A 23 8.72 -11.94 -6.47
CA ARG A 23 9.25 -13.29 -6.39
C ARG A 23 8.66 -14.22 -7.45
N TYR A 24 7.34 -14.22 -7.62
CA TYR A 24 6.64 -15.26 -8.39
C TYR A 24 6.45 -14.92 -9.87
N GLN A 25 6.51 -13.64 -10.27
CA GLN A 25 6.48 -13.21 -11.67
C GLN A 25 7.89 -13.07 -12.29
N THR A 26 8.87 -13.79 -11.74
CA THR A 26 10.26 -13.76 -12.25
C THR A 26 10.29 -14.26 -13.70
N GLY A 27 10.88 -13.48 -14.61
CA GLY A 27 10.92 -13.76 -16.05
C GLY A 27 9.96 -12.92 -16.89
N SER A 28 9.01 -12.22 -16.26
CA SER A 28 8.24 -11.15 -16.93
C SER A 28 9.09 -9.89 -17.05
N GLU A 29 9.16 -9.30 -18.25
CA GLU A 29 10.00 -8.11 -18.53
C GLU A 29 9.71 -6.93 -17.59
N ALA A 30 8.44 -6.75 -17.21
CA ALA A 30 8.00 -5.61 -16.42
C ALA A 30 7.95 -5.86 -14.91
N ASN A 31 8.17 -7.10 -14.42
CA ASN A 31 7.91 -7.49 -13.03
C ASN A 31 8.58 -6.58 -12.01
N LEU A 32 9.87 -6.27 -12.18
CA LEU A 32 10.59 -5.40 -11.24
C LEU A 32 9.91 -4.04 -11.11
N SER A 33 9.56 -3.42 -12.24
CA SER A 33 8.92 -2.11 -12.25
C SER A 33 7.51 -2.17 -11.66
N THR A 34 6.68 -3.11 -12.11
CA THR A 34 5.27 -3.19 -11.71
C THR A 34 5.12 -3.56 -10.23
N SER A 35 5.93 -4.50 -9.73
CA SER A 35 5.96 -4.90 -8.32
C SER A 35 6.52 -3.80 -7.41
N SER A 36 7.51 -3.02 -7.88
CA SER A 36 8.09 -1.92 -7.12
C SER A 36 7.10 -0.80 -6.80
N VAL A 37 6.05 -0.61 -7.63
CA VAL A 37 4.97 0.34 -7.35
C VAL A 37 4.27 -0.03 -6.03
N LEU A 38 3.89 -1.29 -5.86
CA LEU A 38 3.21 -1.78 -4.65
C LEU A 38 4.11 -1.71 -3.42
N ILE A 39 5.37 -2.14 -3.57
CA ILE A 39 6.36 -2.10 -2.48
C ILE A 39 6.57 -0.67 -2.02
N THR A 40 6.79 0.26 -2.95
CA THR A 40 7.05 1.67 -2.65
C THR A 40 5.86 2.33 -1.99
N VAL A 41 4.65 2.16 -2.53
CA VAL A 41 3.43 2.74 -1.95
C VAL A 41 3.14 2.16 -0.56
N GLY A 42 3.25 0.84 -0.41
CA GLY A 42 3.10 0.18 0.89
C GLY A 42 4.09 0.72 1.92
N LEU A 43 5.37 0.79 1.57
CA LEU A 43 6.42 1.29 2.47
C LEU A 43 6.21 2.76 2.86
N LEU A 44 5.90 3.63 1.89
CA LEU A 44 5.67 5.05 2.14
C LEU A 44 4.49 5.28 3.08
N VAL A 45 3.34 4.65 2.81
CA VAL A 45 2.16 4.78 3.67
C VAL A 45 2.47 4.25 5.07
N PHE A 46 3.14 3.10 5.18
CA PHE A 46 3.52 2.53 6.47
C PHE A 46 4.35 3.51 7.30
N ILE A 47 5.42 4.06 6.73
CA ILE A 47 6.31 5.03 7.40
C ILE A 47 5.53 6.27 7.84
N VAL A 48 4.68 6.83 6.97
CA VAL A 48 3.90 8.04 7.28
C VAL A 48 2.99 7.84 8.50
N THR A 49 2.49 6.61 8.76
CA THR A 49 1.66 6.32 9.95
C THR A 49 2.40 6.43 11.29
N PHE A 50 3.73 6.53 11.29
CA PHE A 50 4.52 6.72 12.51
C PHE A 50 4.91 8.18 12.77
N ILE A 51 4.63 9.08 11.83
CA ILE A 51 4.97 10.50 11.95
C ILE A 51 3.76 11.26 12.51
N PRO A 52 3.82 11.78 13.75
CA PRO A 52 2.65 12.37 14.43
C PRO A 52 2.02 13.54 13.67
N LYS A 53 2.83 14.33 12.95
CA LYS A 53 2.39 15.48 12.14
C LYS A 53 1.34 15.12 11.10
N PHE A 54 1.33 13.87 10.59
CA PHE A 54 0.38 13.42 9.57
C PHE A 54 -0.85 12.72 10.15
N SER A 55 -0.90 12.45 11.46
CA SER A 55 -1.99 11.71 12.10
C SER A 55 -3.35 12.40 11.89
N THR A 56 -3.44 13.71 12.14
CA THR A 56 -4.69 14.48 11.97
C THR A 56 -5.20 14.44 10.54
N PHE A 57 -4.30 14.53 9.56
CA PHE A 57 -4.63 14.43 8.14
C PHE A 57 -5.16 13.03 7.79
N LEU A 58 -4.43 11.98 8.16
CA LEU A 58 -4.83 10.58 7.92
C LEU A 58 -6.16 10.22 8.61
N LEU A 59 -6.46 10.83 9.75
CA LEU A 59 -7.69 10.55 10.48
C LEU A 59 -8.93 11.27 9.92
N GLY A 60 -8.74 12.17 8.95
CA GLY A 60 -9.81 12.88 8.25
C GLY A 60 -10.77 11.93 7.52
N LYS A 61 -12.07 12.24 7.55
CA LYS A 61 -13.14 11.40 6.98
C LYS A 61 -12.96 11.18 5.47
N ILE A 62 -12.59 12.23 4.73
CA ILE A 62 -12.38 12.17 3.28
C ILE A 62 -11.14 11.32 2.98
N VAL A 63 -10.04 11.57 3.69
CA VAL A 63 -8.77 10.84 3.51
C VAL A 63 -8.94 9.35 3.74
N LYS A 64 -9.71 8.94 4.76
CA LYS A 64 -10.05 7.52 4.99
C LYS A 64 -10.76 6.88 3.81
N LYS A 65 -11.80 7.54 3.27
CA LYS A 65 -12.57 7.02 2.13
C LYS A 65 -11.72 6.91 0.88
N VAL A 66 -10.94 7.94 0.57
CA VAL A 66 -10.03 7.95 -0.58
C VAL A 66 -8.95 6.89 -0.42
N SER A 67 -8.38 6.74 0.76
CA SER A 67 -7.34 5.73 1.03
C SER A 67 -7.87 4.31 0.91
N LEU A 68 -9.11 4.06 1.35
CA LEU A 68 -9.76 2.77 1.16
C LEU A 68 -9.98 2.47 -0.33
N LEU A 69 -10.45 3.46 -1.11
CA LEU A 69 -10.62 3.31 -2.55
C LEU A 69 -9.28 3.02 -3.24
N LEU A 70 -8.24 3.78 -2.91
CA LEU A 70 -6.88 3.57 -3.45
C LEU A 70 -6.33 2.19 -3.08
N LEU A 71 -6.57 1.72 -1.86
CA LEU A 71 -6.18 0.38 -1.43
C LEU A 71 -6.82 -0.69 -2.32
N VAL A 72 -8.13 -0.60 -2.57
CA VAL A 72 -8.85 -1.55 -3.45
C VAL A 72 -8.29 -1.50 -4.88
N VAL A 73 -8.07 -0.31 -5.43
CA VAL A 73 -7.50 -0.14 -6.78
C VAL A 73 -6.10 -0.76 -6.86
N LEU A 74 -5.24 -0.55 -5.86
CA LEU A 74 -3.89 -1.10 -5.84
C LEU A 74 -3.87 -2.62 -5.66
N ILE A 75 -4.83 -3.18 -4.91
CA ILE A 75 -5.01 -4.64 -4.83
C ILE A 75 -5.41 -5.19 -6.21
N ILE A 76 -6.37 -4.55 -6.89
CA ILE A 76 -6.75 -4.96 -8.25
C ILE A 76 -5.55 -4.88 -9.20
N TYR A 77 -4.79 -3.79 -9.16
CA TYR A 77 -3.56 -3.65 -9.92
C TYR A 77 -2.59 -4.80 -9.63
N GLY A 78 -2.35 -5.13 -8.36
CA GLY A 78 -1.47 -6.23 -7.99
C GLY A 78 -1.94 -7.62 -8.44
N ILE A 79 -3.25 -7.83 -8.61
CA ILE A 79 -3.79 -9.09 -9.14
C ILE A 79 -3.54 -9.20 -10.65
N LEU A 80 -3.47 -8.07 -11.36
CA LEU A 80 -3.40 -7.99 -12.81
C LEU A 80 -1.97 -7.96 -13.38
N ILE A 81 -0.96 -7.69 -12.55
CA ILE A 81 0.47 -7.65 -12.95
C ILE A 81 1.19 -8.98 -12.71
#